data_AF-A0A2T1NCU8-F1
#
_entry.id   AF-A0A2T1NCU8-F1
#
_cell.length_a   1.000
_cell.length_b   1.000
_cell.length_c   1.000
_cell.angle_alpha   90.00
_cell.angle_beta   90.00
_cell.angle_gamma   90.00
#
_symmetry.space_group_name_H-M   'P 1'
#
loop_
_entity.id
_entity.type
_entity.pdbx_description
1 polymer ?
#
loop_
_entity_poly.entity_id
_entity_poly.type
_entity_poly.pdbx_seq_one_letter_code
_entity_poly.pdbx_strand_id
1 'polypeptide(L)'
;MNKIIYVLAIALATSLSTFAQSENSDFKNQTIEFIKITGSRDLFDGAIEQIGASVPEENKAAYRKEANATLDQLYSDLADIYMEEFTAQEINELVKFYKSDLGKKVASKQGLLAQKGMMLGQNWGMGLGKIAEKHSK
;
A
#
# COMPACT_ATOMS: atom_id res chain seq x y z
N MET A 1 28.25 42.28 -15.33
CA MET A 1 28.39 41.34 -14.19
C MET A 1 27.03 40.94 -13.61
N ASN A 2 26.16 41.87 -13.26
CA ASN A 2 24.86 41.59 -12.63
C ASN A 2 23.94 40.68 -13.46
N LYS A 3 23.89 40.84 -14.80
CA LYS A 3 23.09 39.98 -15.70
C LYS A 3 23.56 38.52 -15.72
N ILE A 4 24.87 38.27 -15.56
CA ILE A 4 25.44 36.91 -15.51
C ILE A 4 25.08 36.25 -14.18
N ILE A 5 25.05 37.02 -13.09
CA ILE A 5 24.63 36.55 -11.76
C ILE A 5 23.16 36.12 -11.77
N TYR A 6 22.26 36.85 -12.44
CA TYR A 6 20.85 36.45 -12.55
C TYR A 6 20.66 35.18 -13.37
N VAL A 7 21.41 34.99 -14.47
CA VAL A 7 21.34 33.78 -15.30
C VAL A 7 21.85 32.55 -14.52
N LEU A 8 22.94 32.70 -13.77
CA LEU A 8 23.46 31.63 -12.91
C LEU A 8 22.51 31.29 -11.76
N ALA A 9 21.86 32.29 -11.16
CA ALA A 9 20.87 32.07 -10.10
C ALA A 9 19.62 31.32 -10.60
N ILE A 10 19.15 31.63 -11.82
CA ILE A 10 18.00 30.94 -12.44
C ILE A 10 18.36 29.51 -12.86
N ALA A 11 19.57 29.30 -13.39
CA ALA A 11 20.07 27.95 -13.74
C ALA A 11 20.23 27.08 -12.48
N LEU A 12 20.68 27.65 -11.37
CA LEU A 12 20.81 26.93 -10.09
C LEU A 12 19.43 26.60 -9.50
N ALA A 13 18.48 27.54 -9.52
CA ALA A 13 17.13 27.32 -9.02
C ALA A 13 16.38 26.23 -9.80
N THR A 14 16.49 26.23 -11.13
CA THR A 14 15.86 25.22 -12.00
C THR A 14 16.45 23.82 -11.77
N SER A 15 17.77 23.70 -11.55
CA SER A 15 18.39 22.42 -11.24
C SER A 15 17.87 21.82 -9.91
N LEU A 16 17.74 22.62 -8.86
CA LEU A 16 17.22 22.16 -7.55
C LEU A 16 15.76 21.69 -7.63
N SER A 17 14.92 22.37 -8.43
CA SER A 17 13.52 21.97 -8.63
C SER A 17 13.42 20.62 -9.34
N THR A 18 14.27 20.36 -10.34
CA THR A 18 14.27 19.08 -11.06
C THR A 18 14.74 17.92 -10.19
N PHE A 19 15.74 18.11 -9.33
CA PHE A 19 16.22 17.08 -8.41
C PHE A 19 15.19 16.75 -7.31
N ALA A 20 14.55 17.77 -6.73
CA ALA A 20 13.51 17.55 -5.72
C ALA A 20 12.28 16.82 -6.30
N GLN A 21 11.91 17.13 -7.54
CA GLN A 21 10.79 16.47 -8.22
C GLN A 21 11.12 15.01 -8.60
N SER A 22 12.35 14.72 -9.03
CA SER A 22 12.75 13.34 -9.32
C SER A 22 12.80 12.47 -8.06
N GLU A 23 13.36 12.98 -6.95
CA GLU A 23 13.47 12.22 -5.70
C GLU A 23 12.09 11.85 -5.14
N ASN A 24 11.15 12.79 -5.18
CA ASN A 24 9.77 12.55 -4.76
C ASN A 24 9.08 11.50 -5.65
N SER A 25 9.28 11.57 -6.97
CA SER A 25 8.73 10.58 -7.89
C SER A 25 9.32 9.17 -7.67
N ASP A 26 10.62 9.07 -7.40
CA ASP A 26 11.28 7.80 -7.11
C ASP A 26 10.79 7.21 -5.78
N PHE A 27 10.64 8.06 -4.75
CA PHE A 27 10.08 7.64 -3.49
C PHE A 27 8.65 7.11 -3.65
N LYS A 28 7.78 7.86 -4.34
CA LYS A 28 6.39 7.42 -4.59
C LYS A 28 6.31 6.12 -5.37
N ASN A 29 7.14 5.96 -6.40
CA ASN A 29 7.19 4.72 -7.18
C ASN A 29 7.65 3.51 -6.35
N GLN A 30 8.64 3.69 -5.47
CA GLN A 30 9.07 2.63 -4.54
C GLN A 30 7.97 2.28 -3.54
N THR A 31 7.23 3.27 -3.03
CA THR A 31 6.09 3.04 -2.13
C THR A 31 4.97 2.29 -2.84
N ILE A 32 4.66 2.61 -4.10
CA ILE A 32 3.72 1.85 -4.92
C ILE A 32 4.18 0.40 -5.09
N GLU A 33 5.47 0.17 -5.37
CA GLU A 33 6.02 -1.18 -5.46
C GLU A 33 5.83 -1.94 -4.14
N PHE A 34 6.19 -1.31 -3.02
CA PHE A 34 5.99 -1.86 -1.68
C PHE A 34 4.54 -2.30 -1.44
N ILE A 35 3.56 -1.42 -1.72
CA ILE A 35 2.14 -1.73 -1.55
C ILE A 35 1.72 -2.91 -2.44
N LYS A 36 2.22 -2.99 -3.67
CA LYS A 36 1.92 -4.09 -4.60
C LYS A 36 2.48 -5.43 -4.11
N ILE A 37 3.70 -5.46 -3.55
CA ILE A 37 4.37 -6.71 -3.14
C ILE A 37 4.01 -7.20 -1.73
N THR A 38 3.32 -6.40 -0.92
CA THR A 38 2.82 -6.80 0.41
C THR A 38 1.53 -7.61 0.37
N GLY A 39 1.01 -7.92 -0.82
CA GLY A 39 -0.21 -8.71 -1.02
C GLY A 39 -1.47 -7.87 -1.26
N SER A 40 -1.36 -6.54 -1.32
CA SER A 40 -2.50 -5.65 -1.60
C SER A 40 -3.08 -5.87 -3.00
N ARG A 41 -2.27 -6.32 -3.96
CA ARG A 41 -2.72 -6.67 -5.31
C ARG A 41 -3.78 -7.77 -5.29
N ASP A 42 -3.49 -8.90 -4.64
CA ASP A 42 -4.42 -10.03 -4.57
C ASP A 42 -5.72 -9.65 -3.86
N LEU A 43 -5.64 -8.74 -2.87
CA LEU A 43 -6.82 -8.19 -2.19
C LEU A 43 -7.69 -7.34 -3.13
N PHE A 44 -7.10 -6.45 -3.92
CA PHE A 44 -7.84 -5.62 -4.86
C PHE A 44 -8.40 -6.43 -6.04
N ASP A 45 -7.61 -7.35 -6.58
CA ASP A 45 -8.06 -8.27 -7.62
C ASP A 45 -9.24 -9.11 -7.11
N GLY A 46 -9.14 -9.65 -5.88
CA GLY A 46 -10.23 -10.37 -5.23
C GLY A 46 -11.49 -9.51 -5.01
N ALA A 47 -11.33 -8.24 -4.65
CA ALA A 47 -12.45 -7.31 -4.49
C ALA A 47 -13.14 -7.01 -5.84
N ILE A 48 -12.37 -6.80 -6.91
CA ILE A 48 -12.90 -6.62 -8.27
C ILE A 48 -13.70 -7.86 -8.68
N GLU A 49 -13.17 -9.06 -8.48
CA GLU A 49 -13.90 -10.29 -8.81
C GLU A 49 -15.16 -10.48 -7.97
N GLN A 50 -15.10 -10.20 -6.67
CA GLN A 50 -16.24 -10.35 -5.76
C GLN A 50 -17.37 -9.37 -6.10
N ILE A 51 -17.05 -8.10 -6.34
CA ILE A 51 -18.04 -7.07 -6.70
C ILE A 51 -18.57 -7.34 -8.11
N GLY A 52 -17.69 -7.75 -9.03
CA GLY A 52 -18.02 -8.14 -10.40
C GLY A 52 -18.83 -9.42 -10.52
N ALA A 53 -19.01 -10.19 -9.44
CA ALA A 53 -19.71 -11.48 -9.47
C ALA A 53 -21.16 -11.36 -9.96
N SER A 54 -21.80 -10.21 -9.74
CA SER A 54 -23.17 -9.92 -10.19
C SER A 54 -23.26 -9.28 -11.58
N VAL A 55 -22.13 -8.94 -12.21
CA VAL A 55 -22.10 -8.36 -13.56
C VAL A 55 -22.47 -9.44 -14.59
N PRO A 56 -23.39 -9.16 -15.54
CA PRO A 56 -23.72 -10.09 -16.63
C PRO A 56 -22.47 -10.55 -17.39
N GLU A 57 -22.44 -11.81 -17.82
CA GLU A 57 -21.24 -12.45 -18.40
C GLU A 57 -20.71 -11.66 -19.62
N GLU A 58 -21.61 -11.16 -20.46
CA GLU A 58 -21.32 -10.34 -21.62
C GLU A 58 -20.63 -9.00 -21.28
N ASN A 59 -20.81 -8.49 -20.06
CA ASN A 59 -20.26 -7.23 -19.59
C ASN A 59 -19.04 -7.41 -18.67
N LYS A 60 -18.73 -8.63 -18.21
CA LYS A 60 -17.63 -8.88 -17.26
C LYS A 60 -16.27 -8.42 -17.77
N ALA A 61 -15.98 -8.60 -19.06
CA ALA A 61 -14.73 -8.17 -19.65
C ALA A 61 -14.57 -6.63 -19.62
N ALA A 62 -15.64 -5.90 -19.95
CA ALA A 62 -15.65 -4.43 -19.88
C ALA A 62 -15.51 -3.94 -18.44
N TYR A 63 -16.29 -4.53 -17.51
CA TYR A 63 -16.20 -4.25 -16.08
C TYR A 63 -14.78 -4.43 -15.54
N ARG A 64 -14.15 -5.60 -15.81
CA ARG A 64 -12.78 -5.87 -15.35
C ARG A 64 -11.81 -4.84 -15.90
N LYS A 65 -11.92 -4.48 -17.18
CA LYS A 65 -11.03 -3.50 -17.81
C LYS A 65 -11.16 -2.14 -17.12
N GLU A 66 -12.38 -1.65 -16.91
CA GLU A 66 -12.62 -0.36 -16.26
C GLU A 66 -12.18 -0.38 -14.79
N ALA A 67 -12.51 -1.43 -14.05
CA ALA A 67 -12.09 -1.59 -12.66
C ALA A 67 -10.56 -1.63 -12.52
N ASN A 68 -9.85 -2.38 -13.36
CA ASN A 68 -8.39 -2.42 -13.35
C ASN A 68 -7.77 -1.06 -13.68
N ALA A 69 -8.39 -0.27 -14.55
CA ALA A 69 -7.91 1.08 -14.88
C ALA A 69 -7.97 2.04 -13.68
N THR A 70 -8.76 1.74 -12.63
CA THR A 70 -8.79 2.54 -11.40
C THR A 70 -7.65 2.24 -10.44
N LEU A 71 -6.95 1.11 -10.59
CA LEU A 71 -5.97 0.64 -9.61
C LEU A 71 -4.75 1.55 -9.54
N ASP A 72 -4.32 2.14 -10.66
CA ASP A 72 -3.14 3.00 -10.67
C ASP A 72 -3.34 4.25 -9.80
N GLN A 73 -4.52 4.88 -9.86
CA GLN A 73 -4.85 6.01 -8.98
C GLN A 73 -4.94 5.55 -7.52
N LEU A 74 -5.59 4.42 -7.25
CA LEU A 74 -5.69 3.87 -5.90
C LEU A 74 -4.30 3.62 -5.28
N TYR A 75 -3.37 3.03 -6.05
CA TYR A 75 -2.00 2.83 -5.58
C TYR A 75 -1.26 4.14 -5.35
N SER A 76 -1.48 5.14 -6.21
CA SER A 76 -0.91 6.47 -6.04
C SER A 76 -1.40 7.13 -4.75
N ASP A 77 -2.70 7.09 -4.48
CA ASP A 77 -3.30 7.68 -3.28
C ASP A 77 -2.84 6.96 -2.01
N LEU A 78 -2.76 5.62 -2.05
CA LEU A 78 -2.20 4.85 -0.95
C LEU A 78 -0.72 5.18 -0.73
N ALA A 79 0.06 5.36 -1.80
CA ALA A 79 1.46 5.73 -1.65
C ALA A 79 1.62 7.07 -0.94
N ASP A 80 0.78 8.06 -1.23
CA ASP A 80 0.81 9.35 -0.53
C ASP A 80 0.58 9.16 0.99
N ILE A 81 -0.40 8.34 1.39
CA ILE A 81 -0.65 8.03 2.81
C ILE A 81 0.58 7.37 3.48
N TYR A 82 1.23 6.44 2.80
CA TYR A 82 2.43 5.79 3.36
C TYR A 82 3.62 6.74 3.43
N MET A 83 3.76 7.68 2.49
CA MET A 83 4.85 8.65 2.45
C MET A 83 4.72 9.71 3.57
N GLU A 84 3.55 9.88 4.17
CA GLU A 84 3.36 10.70 5.37
C GLU A 84 3.96 10.06 6.63
N GLU A 85 4.01 8.73 6.68
CA GLU A 85 4.38 7.96 7.88
C GLU A 85 5.78 7.33 7.79
N PHE A 86 6.28 7.10 6.58
CA PHE A 86 7.57 6.45 6.33
C PHE A 86 8.49 7.35 5.51
N THR A 87 9.79 7.20 5.73
CA THR A 87 10.82 7.79 4.88
C THR A 87 11.12 6.91 3.66
N ALA A 88 11.74 7.49 2.63
CA ALA A 88 12.21 6.76 1.46
C ALA A 88 13.18 5.62 1.82
N GLN A 89 14.03 5.83 2.84
CA GLN A 89 14.97 4.81 3.30
C GLN A 89 14.22 3.62 3.93
N GLU A 90 13.23 3.87 4.78
CA GLU A 90 12.44 2.81 5.43
C GLU A 90 11.62 2.01 4.41
N ILE A 91 10.97 2.70 3.44
CA ILE A 91 10.27 2.01 2.34
C ILE A 91 11.24 1.14 1.53
N ASN A 92 12.45 1.61 1.25
CA ASN A 92 13.46 0.81 0.54
C ASN A 92 13.87 -0.44 1.33
N GLU A 93 14.07 -0.32 2.64
CA GLU A 93 14.36 -1.45 3.52
C GLU A 93 13.19 -2.46 3.56
N LEU A 94 11.95 -1.97 3.62
CA LEU A 94 10.75 -2.80 3.54
C LEU A 94 10.65 -3.52 2.20
N VAL A 95 10.89 -2.84 1.08
CA VAL A 95 10.91 -3.47 -0.26
C VAL A 95 11.95 -4.58 -0.33
N LYS A 96 13.16 -4.34 0.18
CA LYS A 96 14.22 -5.37 0.25
C LYS A 96 13.77 -6.58 1.06
N PHE A 97 13.13 -6.36 2.21
CA PHE A 97 12.59 -7.43 3.03
C PHE A 97 11.51 -8.22 2.28
N TYR A 98 10.49 -7.56 1.74
CA TYR A 98 9.38 -8.23 1.06
C TYR A 98 9.76 -8.90 -0.27
N LYS A 99 10.89 -8.51 -0.88
CA LYS A 99 11.48 -9.23 -2.03
C LYS A 99 12.22 -10.51 -1.64
N SER A 100 12.63 -10.66 -0.38
CA SER A 100 13.26 -11.90 0.13
C SER A 100 12.26 -13.07 0.19
N ASP A 101 12.77 -14.31 0.23
CA ASP A 101 11.91 -15.49 0.35
C ASP A 101 11.09 -15.50 1.65
N LEU A 102 11.68 -15.02 2.75
CA LEU A 102 10.99 -14.86 4.01
C LEU A 102 9.90 -13.79 3.91
N GLY A 103 10.19 -12.63 3.33
CA GLY A 103 9.22 -11.54 3.18
C GLY A 103 8.03 -11.93 2.30
N LYS A 104 8.28 -12.61 1.17
CA LYS A 104 7.22 -13.20 0.33
C LYS A 104 6.36 -14.20 1.12
N LYS A 105 7.00 -15.06 1.93
CA LYS A 105 6.28 -15.99 2.80
C LYS A 105 5.42 -15.25 3.81
N VAL A 106 5.93 -14.19 4.45
CA VAL A 106 5.16 -13.36 5.37
C VAL A 106 3.94 -12.77 4.67
N ALA A 107 4.11 -12.09 3.53
CA ALA A 107 3.02 -11.50 2.75
C ALA A 107 1.93 -12.54 2.42
N SER A 108 2.31 -13.72 1.91
CA SER A 108 1.38 -14.80 1.58
C SER A 108 0.64 -15.42 2.78
N LYS A 109 1.17 -15.27 4.01
CA LYS A 109 0.59 -15.86 5.22
C LYS A 109 -0.16 -14.85 6.08
N GLN A 110 0.04 -13.55 5.86
CA GLN A 110 -0.50 -12.49 6.71
C GLN A 110 -2.03 -12.56 6.81
N GLY A 111 -2.74 -12.73 5.70
CA GLY A 111 -4.20 -12.88 5.70
C GLY A 111 -4.68 -14.10 6.50
N LEU A 112 -4.04 -15.27 6.32
CA LEU A 112 -4.37 -16.49 7.07
C LEU A 112 -4.11 -16.33 8.57
N LEU A 113 -2.99 -15.69 8.94
CA LEU A 113 -2.64 -15.44 10.34
C LEU A 113 -3.62 -14.47 10.99
N ALA A 114 -4.02 -13.40 10.29
CA ALA A 114 -5.04 -12.47 10.76
C ALA A 114 -6.38 -13.17 11.03
N GLN A 115 -6.85 -14.01 10.10
CA GLN A 115 -8.07 -14.81 10.28
C GLN A 115 -7.98 -15.73 11.50
N LYS A 116 -6.86 -16.44 11.67
CA LYS A 116 -6.63 -17.30 12.85
C LYS A 116 -6.60 -16.49 14.15
N GLY A 117 -5.98 -15.31 14.12
CA GLY A 117 -5.93 -14.38 15.25
C GLY A 117 -7.32 -13.91 15.66
N MET A 118 -8.19 -13.55 14.72
CA MET A 118 -9.57 -13.16 15.00
C MET A 118 -10.36 -14.28 15.70
N MET A 119 -10.27 -15.52 15.21
CA MET A 119 -10.93 -16.67 15.84
C MET A 119 -10.40 -16.93 17.26
N LEU A 120 -9.09 -16.82 17.46
CA LEU A 120 -8.49 -16.94 18.79
C LEU A 120 -8.98 -15.84 19.74
N GLY A 121 -9.04 -14.60 19.26
CA GLY A 121 -9.53 -13.45 20.02
C GLY A 121 -10.99 -13.60 20.45
N GLN A 122 -11.86 -14.11 19.57
CA GLN A 122 -13.25 -14.43 19.90
C GLN A 122 -13.33 -15.44 21.05
N ASN A 123 -12.56 -16.53 20.98
CA ASN A 123 -12.52 -17.55 22.02
C ASN A 123 -12.02 -16.99 23.37
N TRP A 124 -10.95 -16.19 23.33
CA TRP A 124 -10.44 -15.52 24.51
C TRP A 124 -11.46 -14.55 25.12
N GLY A 125 -12.17 -13.77 24.30
CA GLY A 125 -13.22 -12.84 24.74
C GLY A 125 -14.40 -13.54 25.43
N MET A 126 -14.82 -14.71 24.93
CA MET A 126 -15.81 -15.53 25.64
C MET A 126 -15.32 -15.97 27.02
N GLY A 127 -14.03 -16.29 27.15
CA GLY A 127 -13.40 -16.59 28.43
C GLY A 127 -13.46 -15.41 29.41
N LEU A 128 -13.19 -14.19 28.92
CA LEU A 128 -13.32 -12.98 29.72
C LEU A 128 -14.75 -12.74 30.21
N GLY A 129 -15.76 -13.02 29.38
CA GLY A 129 -17.17 -12.92 29.79
C GLY A 129 -17.48 -13.77 31.03
N LYS A 130 -17.01 -15.02 31.03
CA LYS A 130 -17.15 -15.92 32.20
C LYS A 130 -16.43 -15.41 33.44
N ILE A 131 -15.26 -14.79 33.28
CA ILE A 131 -14.52 -14.18 34.38
C ILE A 131 -15.30 -12.99 34.93
N ALA A 132 -15.82 -12.11 34.06
CA ALA A 132 -16.61 -10.96 34.47
C ALA A 132 -17.87 -11.37 35.25
N GLU A 133 -18.62 -12.37 34.78
CA GLU A 133 -19.78 -12.93 35.49
C GLU A 133 -19.45 -13.45 36.90
N LYS A 134 -18.26 -14.07 37.06
CA LYS A 134 -17.79 -14.55 38.36
C LYS A 134 -17.58 -13.41 39.36
N HIS A 135 -17.23 -12.23 38.89
CA HIS A 135 -16.88 -11.06 39.70
C HIS A 135 -17.98 -9.99 39.75
N SER A 136 -19.13 -10.20 39.09
CA SER A 136 -20.27 -9.27 39.09
C SER A 136 -21.30 -9.54 40.19
N LYS A 137 -20.91 -10.27 41.25
CA LYS A 137 -21.74 -10.58 42.42
C LYS A 137 -21.05 -10.13 43.70
#